data_AF-A0A1V5ZDU8-F1
#
_entry.id   AF-A0A1V5ZDU8-F1
#
_cell.length_a   1.000
_cell.length_b   1.000
_cell.length_c   1.000
_cell.angle_alpha   90.00
_cell.angle_beta   90.00
_cell.angle_gamma   90.00
#
_symmetry.space_group_name_H-M   'P 1'
#
loop_
_entity.id
_entity.type
_entity.pdbx_description
1 polymer ?
#
loop_
_entity_poly.entity_id
_entity_poly.type
_entity_poly.pdbx_seq_one_letter_code
_entity_poly.pdbx_strand_id
1 'polypeptide(L)' 'MALTPEITLTNQPRYIQLEYRIIAINSAGNSITSNIAAMVL' A
#
# COMPACT_ATOMS: atom_id res chain seq x y z
N MET A 1 -10.67 0.46 19.38
CA MET A 1 -9.99 1.57 18.67
C MET A 1 -9.59 1.04 17.31
N ALA A 2 -10.13 1.60 16.24
CA ALA A 2 -9.66 1.28 14.89
C ALA A 2 -8.37 2.09 14.66
N LEU A 3 -7.26 1.41 14.35
CA LEU A 3 -6.11 2.09 13.78
C LEU A 3 -6.52 2.56 12.38
N THR A 4 -6.33 3.83 12.08
CA THR A 4 -6.38 4.37 10.71
C THR A 4 -4.95 4.48 10.20
N PRO A 5 -4.34 3.39 9.69
CA PRO A 5 -2.99 3.45 9.14
C PRO A 5 -3.01 4.20 7.81
N GLU A 6 -2.20 5.25 7.71
CA GLU A 6 -1.97 6.00 6.48
C GLU A 6 -0.46 6.18 6.24
N ILE A 7 -0.06 6.27 4.98
CA ILE A 7 1.31 6.57 4.57
C ILE A 7 1.30 7.41 3.29
N THR A 8 2.22 8.36 3.20
CA THR A 8 2.49 9.12 1.98
C THR A 8 3.79 8.65 1.36
N LEU A 9 3.72 8.23 0.09
CA LEU A 9 4.89 7.85 -0.69
C LEU A 9 5.39 9.06 -1.51
N THR A 10 6.61 9.50 -1.25
CA THR A 10 7.26 10.60 -2.00
C THR A 10 8.18 10.04 -3.09
N ASN A 11 8.63 10.92 -4.00
CA ASN A 11 9.59 10.58 -5.07
C ASN A 11 9.17 9.39 -5.95
N GLN A 12 7.87 9.27 -6.21
CA GLN A 12 7.35 8.23 -7.09
C GLN A 12 7.68 8.54 -8.56
N PRO A 13 7.99 7.52 -9.38
CA PRO A 13 8.17 7.70 -10.81
C PRO A 13 6.96 8.38 -11.45
N ARG A 14 7.22 9.28 -12.40
CA ARG A 14 6.17 10.00 -13.13
C ARG A 14 5.90 9.36 -14.47
N TYR A 15 4.69 9.58 -15.01
CA TYR A 15 4.30 9.16 -16.35
C TYR A 15 4.30 7.65 -16.58
N ILE A 16 4.22 6.86 -15.50
CA ILE A 16 4.02 5.40 -15.54
C ILE A 16 2.86 5.02 -14.61
N GLN A 17 2.20 3.90 -14.90
CA GLN A 17 1.18 3.32 -14.01
C GLN A 17 1.87 2.65 -12.82
N LEU A 18 1.52 3.07 -11.61
CA LEU A 18 1.96 2.48 -10.36
C LEU A 18 0.82 1.68 -9.75
N GLU A 19 1.15 0.52 -9.20
CA GLU A 19 0.22 -0.38 -8.54
C GLU A 19 0.69 -0.66 -7.12
N TYR A 20 -0.17 -0.35 -6.14
CA TYR A 20 0.13 -0.50 -4.72
C TYR A 20 -0.75 -1.58 -4.09
N ARG A 21 -0.17 -2.27 -3.10
CA ARG A 21 -0.84 -3.25 -2.24
C ARG A 21 -0.39 -3.07 -0.80
N ILE A 22 -1.27 -3.41 0.13
CA ILE A 22 -1.02 -3.37 1.57
C ILE A 22 -0.96 -4.81 2.08
N ILE A 23 0.01 -5.09 2.95
CA ILE A 23 0.14 -6.35 3.70
C ILE A 23 0.19 -5.99 5.18
N ALA A 24 -0.69 -6.58 5.98
CA ALA A 24 -0.66 -6.44 7.43
C ALA A 24 0.30 -7.47 8.03
N ILE A 25 1.10 -7.05 9.02
CA ILE A 25 2.08 -7.90 9.69
C ILE A 25 1.77 -7.92 11.18
N ASN A 26 1.78 -9.10 11.79
CA ASN A 26 1.71 -9.28 13.25
C ASN A 26 2.68 -10.39 13.69
N SER A 27 2.65 -10.76 14.98
CA SER A 27 3.53 -11.81 15.54
C SER A 27 3.30 -13.20 14.93
N ALA A 28 2.15 -13.46 14.31
CA ALA A 28 1.84 -14.70 13.61
C ALA A 28 2.27 -14.69 12.12
N GLY A 29 2.66 -13.53 11.58
CA GLY A 29 3.16 -13.40 10.21
C GLY A 29 2.41 -12.36 9.38
N ASN A 30 2.39 -12.58 8.07
CA ASN A 30 1.85 -11.66 7.08
C ASN A 30 0.41 -12.05 6.68
N SER A 31 -0.43 -11.05 6.43
CA SER A 31 -1.74 -11.26 5.82
C SER A 31 -1.62 -11.64 4.34
N ILE A 32 -2.75 -12.04 3.75
CA ILE A 32 -2.92 -11.98 2.29
C ILE A 32 -2.81 -10.55 1.78
N THR A 33 -2.48 -10.39 0.50
CA THR A 33 -2.38 -9.06 -0.14
C THR A 33 -3.74 -8.40 -0.29
N SER A 34 -3.81 -7.08 -0.09
CA SER A 34 -5.01 -6.28 -0.41
C SER A 34 -5.34 -6.28 -1.91
N ASN A 35 -6.48 -5.65 -2.24
CA ASN A 35 -6.78 -5.18 -3.59
C ASN A 35 -5.68 -4.24 -4.12
N ILE A 36 -5.59 -4.15 -5.45
CA ILE A 36 -4.66 -3.23 -6.13
C ILE A 36 -5.25 -1.83 -6.08
N ALA A 37 -4.43 -0.87 -5.68
CA ALA A 37 -4.67 0.55 -5.93
C ALA A 37 -3.78 1.01 -7.09
N ALA A 38 -4.40 1.40 -8.21
CA ALA A 38 -3.69 1.88 -9.40
C ALA A 38 -3.70 3.42 -9.45
N MET A 39 -2.55 4.01 -9.80
CA MET A 39 -2.36 5.46 -9.84
C MET A 39 -1.42 5.87 -10.98
N VAL A 40 -1.70 7.01 -11.61
CA VAL A 40 -0.83 7.64 -12.62
C VAL A 40 -0.52 9.06 -12.15
N LEU A 41 0.76 9.44 -12.20
CA LEU A 41 1.30 10.75 -11.79
C LEU A 41 1.80 11.59 -12.96
#